data_AF-A0A645IR27-F1
#
_entry.id   AF-A0A645IR27-F1
#
_cell.length_a   1.000
_cell.length_b   1.000
_cell.length_c   1.000
_cell.angle_alpha   90.00
_cell.angle_beta   90.00
_cell.angle_gamma   90.00
#
_symmetry.space_group_name_H-M   'P 1'
#
loop_
_entity.id
_entity.type
_entity.pdbx_description
1 polymer ?
#
loop_
_entity_poly.entity_id
_entity_poly.type
_entity_poly.pdbx_seq_one_letter_code
_entity_poly.pdbx_strand_id
1 'polypeptide(L)'
;MRAYLLTRARDVTVKAEILAVTRSETMLSDGDGITIRYESYNPPKRGWAGPRPIPIVKKGEETVAFLQWDAALRCYVPAARGASFEPLQTYWVQR
;
A
#
# COMPACT_ATOMS: atom_id res chain seq x y z
N MET A 1 13.01 -0.90 26.71
CA MET A 1 13.73 -1.88 25.87
C MET A 1 13.14 -1.84 24.47
N ARG A 2 13.88 -1.32 23.48
CA ARG A 2 13.49 -1.36 22.06
C ARG A 2 13.94 -2.69 21.49
N ALA A 3 13.01 -3.62 21.27
CA ALA A 3 13.28 -4.84 20.53
C ALA A 3 13.48 -4.48 19.06
N TYR A 4 14.72 -4.20 18.66
CA TYR A 4 15.11 -4.21 17.25
C TYR A 4 15.16 -5.67 16.80
N LEU A 5 13.99 -6.27 16.57
CA LEU A 5 13.88 -7.43 15.70
C LEU A 5 14.42 -6.97 14.35
N LEU A 6 15.57 -7.52 13.96
CA LEU A 6 16.23 -7.33 12.67
C LEU A 6 15.34 -7.86 11.54
N THR A 7 14.24 -7.18 11.34
CA THR A 7 13.34 -7.34 10.22
C THR A 7 14.05 -6.61 9.10
N ARG A 8 14.44 -7.31 8.02
CA ARG A 8 14.98 -6.66 6.81
C ARG A 8 13.88 -5.80 6.21
N ALA A 9 13.73 -4.58 6.73
CA ALA A 9 12.87 -3.56 6.18
C ALA A 9 13.46 -3.16 4.82
N ARG A 10 12.59 -3.04 3.83
CA ARG A 10 12.90 -2.62 2.48
C ARG A 10 12.11 -1.36 2.21
N ASP A 11 12.81 -0.28 1.92
CA ASP A 11 12.21 0.91 1.38
C ASP A 11 11.73 0.63 -0.04
N VAL A 12 10.44 0.85 -0.27
CA VAL A 12 9.78 0.67 -1.55
C VAL A 12 9.28 2.04 -2.02
N THR A 13 9.65 2.40 -3.24
CA THR A 13 9.12 3.58 -3.95
C THR A 13 8.48 3.10 -5.23
N VAL A 14 7.19 3.39 -5.38
CA VAL A 14 6.38 3.01 -6.54
C VAL A 14 5.98 4.28 -7.27
N LYS A 15 6.18 4.28 -8.59
CA LYS A 15 5.55 5.24 -9.50
C LYS A 15 4.40 4.52 -10.18
N ALA A 16 3.20 5.07 -10.06
CA ALA A 16 1.99 4.47 -10.59
C ALA A 16 1.17 5.52 -11.32
N GLU A 17 0.33 5.06 -12.24
CA GLU A 17 -0.71 5.84 -12.89
C GLU A 17 -2.05 5.45 -12.27
N ILE A 18 -2.88 6.44 -11.97
CA ILE A 18 -4.22 6.21 -11.45
C ILE A 18 -5.14 5.83 -12.62
N LEU A 19 -5.64 4.59 -12.62
CA LEU A 19 -6.58 4.15 -13.64
C LEU A 19 -8.01 4.62 -13.36
N ALA A 20 -8.43 4.59 -12.08
CA ALA A 20 -9.75 5.02 -11.65
C ALA A 20 -9.74 5.44 -10.17
N VAL A 21 -10.41 6.54 -9.83
CA VAL A 21 -10.63 6.99 -8.46
C VAL A 21 -12.04 6.63 -7.99
N THR A 22 -12.15 5.71 -7.03
CA THR A 22 -13.45 5.38 -6.41
C THR A 22 -13.90 6.45 -5.41
N ARG A 23 -12.98 6.89 -4.54
CA ARG A 23 -13.22 7.94 -3.54
C ARG A 23 -11.88 8.58 -3.17
N SER A 24 -11.86 9.90 -3.09
CA SER A 24 -10.67 10.64 -2.69
C SER A 24 -11.07 11.86 -1.86
N GLU A 25 -10.28 12.13 -0.82
CA GLU A 25 -10.32 13.40 -0.07
C GLU A 25 -9.19 14.36 -0.52
N THR A 26 -8.35 13.91 -1.45
CA THR A 26 -7.37 14.73 -2.17
C THR A 26 -7.80 14.95 -3.63
N MET A 27 -7.13 15.84 -4.35
CA MET A 27 -7.43 16.13 -5.77
C MET A 27 -6.89 15.08 -6.75
N LEU A 28 -6.95 13.78 -6.40
CA LEU A 28 -6.59 12.71 -7.33
C LEU A 28 -7.63 12.58 -8.44
N SER A 29 -7.14 12.46 -9.67
CA SER A 29 -7.94 12.25 -10.86
C SER A 29 -7.46 11.03 -11.64
N ASP A 30 -8.33 10.50 -12.48
CA ASP A 30 -7.98 9.44 -13.42
C ASP A 30 -6.90 9.93 -14.39
N GLY A 31 -5.88 9.11 -14.64
CA GLY A 31 -4.69 9.43 -15.42
C GLY A 31 -3.55 10.09 -14.64
N ASP A 32 -3.73 10.42 -13.36
CA ASP A 32 -2.67 11.06 -12.57
C ASP A 32 -1.47 10.14 -12.32
N GLY A 33 -0.27 10.68 -12.51
CA GLY A 33 0.98 10.05 -12.11
C GLY A 33 1.29 10.31 -10.64
N ILE A 34 1.29 9.27 -9.81
CA ILE A 34 1.56 9.36 -8.37
C ILE A 34 2.83 8.63 -7.96
N THR A 35 3.40 9.08 -6.84
CA THR A 35 4.49 8.38 -6.15
C THR A 35 4.02 7.88 -4.80
N ILE A 36 4.19 6.58 -4.56
CA ILE A 36 3.85 5.91 -3.31
C ILE A 36 5.16 5.48 -2.63
N ARG A 37 5.32 5.79 -1.34
CA ARG A 37 6.49 5.39 -0.56
C ARG A 37 6.07 4.60 0.67
N TYR A 38 6.73 3.50 0.94
CA TYR A 38 6.48 2.68 2.12
C TYR A 38 7.63 1.74 2.44
N GLU A 39 7.66 1.27 3.68
CA GLU A 39 8.53 0.20 4.12
C GLU A 39 7.78 -1.13 4.11
N SER A 40 8.37 -2.15 3.48
CA SER A 40 7.93 -3.53 3.59
C SER A 40 8.95 -4.32 4.39
N TYR A 41 8.48 -5.10 5.35
CA TYR A 41 9.34 -5.93 6.19
C TYR A 41 8.92 -7.40 6.11
N ASN A 42 9.83 -8.31 6.44
CA ASN A 42 9.53 -9.73 6.50
C ASN A 42 9.43 -10.19 7.97
N PRO A 43 8.23 -10.36 8.54
CA PRO A 43 8.08 -10.75 9.93
C PRO A 43 8.67 -12.15 10.20
N PRO A 44 9.01 -12.47 11.45
CA PRO A 44 9.39 -13.83 11.85
C PRO A 44 8.30 -14.84 11.47
N LYS A 45 8.71 -15.98 10.91
CA LYS A 45 7.78 -17.03 10.45
C LYS A 45 6.95 -17.68 11.57
N ARG A 46 7.41 -17.64 12.82
CA ARG A 46 6.76 -18.27 13.96
C ARG A 46 6.57 -17.25 15.08
N GLY A 47 5.37 -17.23 15.66
CA GLY A 47 5.05 -16.40 16.83
C GLY A 47 4.79 -14.92 16.54
N TRP A 48 4.64 -14.52 15.27
CA TRP A 48 4.26 -13.16 14.93
C TRP A 48 2.75 -12.94 15.08
N ALA A 49 2.36 -12.10 16.04
CA ALA A 49 0.98 -11.66 16.25
C ALA A 49 0.77 -10.17 15.87
N GLY A 50 1.71 -9.59 15.11
CA GLY A 50 1.64 -8.19 14.68
C GLY A 50 0.90 -8.01 13.35
N PRO A 51 0.74 -6.76 12.88
CA PRO A 51 0.12 -6.48 11.59
C PRO A 51 0.79 -7.23 10.44
N ARG A 52 0.02 -7.55 9.40
CA ARG A 52 0.59 -8.09 8.16
C ARG A 52 1.47 -7.01 7.50
N PRO A 53 2.66 -7.35 6.99
CA PRO A 53 3.48 -6.42 6.23
C PRO A 53 2.75 -5.95 4.96
N ILE A 54 3.10 -4.76 4.49
CA ILE A 54 2.61 -4.21 3.23
C ILE A 54 3.25 -5.00 2.09
N PRO A 55 2.46 -5.59 1.16
CA PRO A 55 3.03 -6.35 0.05
C PRO A 55 3.84 -5.45 -0.89
N ILE A 56 4.84 -6.03 -1.54
CA ILE A 56 5.64 -5.34 -2.57
C ILE A 56 4.87 -5.44 -3.89
N VAL A 57 4.43 -4.29 -4.42
CA VAL A 57 3.74 -4.21 -5.71
C VAL A 57 4.73 -4.49 -6.84
N LYS A 58 4.33 -5.29 -7.84
CA LYS A 58 5.17 -5.59 -9.00
C LYS A 58 4.97 -4.55 -10.10
N LYS A 59 6.00 -4.35 -10.92
CA LYS A 59 5.91 -3.46 -12.08
C LYS A 59 4.88 -4.02 -13.08
N GLY A 60 3.98 -3.17 -13.55
CA GLY A 60 2.91 -3.54 -14.49
C GLY A 60 1.72 -4.26 -13.86
N GLU A 61 1.69 -4.39 -12.53
CA GLU A 61 0.55 -4.92 -11.80
C GLU A 61 -0.52 -3.82 -11.62
N GLU A 62 -1.74 -4.12 -12.02
CA GLU A 62 -2.91 -3.31 -11.71
C GLU A 62 -3.51 -3.81 -10.39
N THR A 63 -3.77 -2.89 -9.45
CA THR A 63 -4.36 -3.24 -8.16
C THR A 63 -5.15 -2.08 -7.58
N VAL A 64 -6.11 -2.40 -6.72
CA VAL A 64 -6.81 -1.41 -5.90
C VAL A 64 -5.83 -0.91 -4.84
N ALA A 65 -5.83 0.40 -4.57
CA ALA A 65 -4.94 1.00 -3.58
C ALA A 65 -5.72 1.85 -2.57
N PHE A 66 -5.47 1.62 -1.28
CA PHE A 66 -5.91 2.48 -0.19
C PHE A 66 -4.75 3.35 0.26
N LEU A 67 -4.81 4.64 -0.08
CA LEU A 67 -3.69 5.58 0.08
C LEU A 67 -4.09 6.77 0.94
N GLN A 68 -3.10 7.36 1.60
CA GLN A 68 -3.20 8.63 2.30
C GLN A 68 -2.09 9.56 1.81
N TRP A 69 -2.39 10.84 1.70
CA TRP A 69 -1.38 11.85 1.41
C TRP A 69 -0.56 12.17 2.66
N ASP A 70 0.77 12.05 2.54
CA ASP A 70 1.71 12.50 3.55
C ASP A 70 2.27 13.88 3.15
N ALA A 71 1.88 14.92 3.89
CA ALA A 71 2.28 16.30 3.60
C ALA A 71 3.77 16.56 3.85
N ALA A 72 4.41 15.82 4.77
CA ALA A 72 5.82 15.99 5.09
C ALA A 72 6.71 15.37 4.01
N LEU A 73 6.33 14.18 3.52
CA LEU A 73 7.05 13.48 2.46
C LEU A 73 6.62 13.92 1.05
N ARG A 74 5.52 14.65 0.95
CA ARG A 74 4.89 15.10 -0.31
C ARG A 74 4.65 13.94 -1.27
N CYS A 75 4.18 12.81 -0.73
CA CYS A 75 3.87 11.60 -1.49
C CYS A 75 2.71 10.84 -0.87
N TYR A 76 2.19 9.85 -1.59
CA TYR A 76 1.19 8.94 -1.04
C TYR A 76 1.86 7.82 -0.22
N VAL A 77 1.19 7.41 0.84
CA VAL A 77 1.58 6.28 1.69
C VAL A 77 0.41 5.31 1.84
N PRO A 78 0.65 4.00 2.01
CA PRO A 78 -0.42 3.01 2.18
C PRO A 78 -1.17 3.21 3.50
N ALA A 79 -2.50 3.32 3.43
CA ALA A 79 -3.35 3.66 4.58
C ALA A 79 -3.86 2.44 5.37
N ALA A 80 -3.91 1.25 4.75
CA ALA A 80 -4.50 0.04 5.32
C ALA A 80 -3.46 -1.07 5.63
N ARG A 81 -2.19 -0.69 5.81
CA ARG A 81 -1.06 -1.63 6.04
C ARG A 81 -1.08 -2.78 5.02
N GLY A 82 -1.06 -4.03 5.46
CA GLY A 82 -1.08 -5.19 4.59
C GLY A 82 -2.24 -5.20 3.60
N ALA A 83 -3.39 -4.61 3.93
CA ALA A 83 -4.58 -4.60 3.07
C ALA A 83 -4.61 -3.45 2.06
N SER A 84 -3.58 -2.59 2.05
CA SER A 84 -3.58 -1.38 1.21
C SER A 84 -3.59 -1.66 -0.28
N PHE A 85 -3.24 -2.88 -0.69
CA PHE A 85 -3.21 -3.32 -2.09
C PHE A 85 -4.08 -4.55 -2.32
N GLU A 86 -5.08 -4.78 -1.46
CA GLU A 86 -6.06 -5.84 -1.67
C GLU A 86 -7.32 -5.30 -2.37
N PRO A 87 -7.93 -6.08 -3.26
CA PRO A 87 -9.20 -5.70 -3.84
C PRO A 87 -10.26 -5.62 -2.74
N LEU A 88 -11.14 -4.62 -2.83
CA LEU A 88 -12.43 -4.69 -2.15
C LEU A 88 -13.10 -5.98 -2.63
N GLN A 89 -13.37 -6.89 -1.71
CA GLN A 89 -13.98 -8.17 -2.05
C GLN A 89 -15.41 -7.90 -2.55
N THR A 90 -15.56 -7.73 -3.87
CA THR A 90 -16.86 -7.62 -4.51
C THR A 90 -17.48 -9.02 -4.48
N TYR A 91 -18.18 -9.34 -3.39
CA TYR A 91 -19.32 -10.24 -3.53
C TYR A 91 -20.35 -9.49 -4.40
N TRP A 92 -20.96 -10.21 -5.35
CA TRP A 92 -21.91 -9.76 -6.37
C TRP A 92 -21.32 -9.38 -7.74
N VAL A 93 -21.10 -10.40 -8.58
CA VAL A 93 -21.72 -10.42 -9.90
C VAL A 93 -22.56 -11.70 -9.95
N GLN A 94 -23.88 -11.54 -9.74
CA GLN A 94 -24.83 -12.54 -10.20
C GLN A 94 -24.72 -12.60 -11.72
N ARG A 95 -24.65 -13.84 -12.21
CA ARG A 95 -24.58 -14.24 -13.61
C ARG A 95 -25.82 -13.80 -14.39
#